data_AF-A0A2N6T4B5-F1
#
_entry.id   AF-A0A2N6T4B5-F1
#
_cell.length_a   1.000
_cell.length_b   1.000
_cell.length_c   1.000
_cell.angle_alpha   90.00
_cell.angle_beta   90.00
_cell.angle_gamma   90.00
#
_symmetry.space_group_name_H-M   'P 1'
#
loop_
_entity.id
_entity.type
_entity.pdbx_description
1 polymer ?
#
loop_
_entity_poly.entity_id
_entity_poly.type
_entity_poly.pdbx_seq_one_letter_code
_entity_poly.pdbx_strand_id
1 'polypeptide(L)'
;MPRNNRNREAAIWLTLAMVVVILLVARLGFLGLILGIGLAAIAFVGFLNSTVDPEIEALKASLRVARDDIAEIIDWYDDFTTGTDLEALTQRTLTYRALTVPNSDIPEIEDFQLRLDSSRRFLARVDTHLLQSDLSRHELEKLITIADQRASELACSWSDARRAARNAG
;
A
#
# COMPACT_ATOMS: atom_id res chain seq x y z
N MET A 1 -0.18 2.71 -31.43
CA MET A 1 0.06 4.17 -31.31
C MET A 1 -1.28 4.93 -31.16
N PRO A 2 -1.79 5.21 -29.93
CA PRO A 2 -3.04 5.95 -29.74
C PRO A 2 -2.89 7.29 -28.98
N ARG A 3 -1.69 7.90 -28.95
CA ARG A 3 -1.42 9.12 -28.16
C ARG A 3 -1.99 10.43 -28.75
N ASN A 4 -2.37 10.44 -30.03
CA ASN A 4 -2.82 11.65 -30.72
C ASN A 4 -4.27 12.05 -30.42
N ASN A 5 -5.16 11.09 -30.11
CA ASN A 5 -6.60 11.40 -29.98
C ASN A 5 -6.89 12.09 -28.64
N ARG A 6 -6.28 11.62 -27.55
CA ARG A 6 -6.38 12.23 -26.22
C ARG A 6 -5.89 13.68 -26.17
N ASN A 7 -4.80 13.99 -26.87
CA ASN A 7 -4.28 15.36 -26.93
C ASN A 7 -5.19 16.29 -27.74
N ARG A 8 -5.85 15.76 -28.78
CA ARG A 8 -6.82 16.52 -29.58
C ARG A 8 -8.12 16.77 -28.82
N GLU A 9 -8.62 15.77 -28.11
CA GLU A 9 -9.79 15.90 -27.25
C GLU A 9 -9.54 16.90 -26.12
N ALA A 10 -8.37 16.83 -25.46
CA ALA A 10 -7.98 17.80 -24.45
C ALA A 10 -7.87 19.22 -25.03
N ALA A 11 -7.32 19.38 -26.23
CA ALA A 11 -7.23 20.69 -26.90
C ALA A 11 -8.62 21.23 -27.29
N ILE A 12 -9.55 20.38 -27.72
CA ILE A 12 -10.93 20.77 -28.03
C ILE A 12 -11.67 21.20 -26.76
N TRP A 13 -11.54 20.45 -25.67
CA TRP A 13 -12.15 20.82 -24.39
C TRP A 13 -11.56 22.11 -23.81
N LEU A 14 -10.24 22.32 -23.91
CA LEU A 14 -9.57 23.51 -23.42
C LEU A 14 -9.96 24.76 -24.23
N THR A 15 -10.02 24.65 -25.56
CA THR A 15 -10.46 25.75 -26.42
C THR A 15 -11.92 26.09 -26.20
N LEU A 16 -12.80 25.08 -26.02
CA LEU A 16 -14.21 25.29 -25.73
C LEU A 16 -14.40 25.96 -24.35
N ALA A 17 -13.69 25.49 -23.32
CA ALA A 17 -13.71 26.13 -22.00
C ALA A 17 -13.23 27.59 -22.05
N MET A 18 -12.18 27.88 -22.83
CA MET A 18 -11.66 29.23 -23.00
C MET A 18 -12.67 30.16 -23.70
N VAL A 19 -13.35 29.68 -24.75
CA VAL A 19 -14.41 30.43 -25.45
C VAL A 19 -15.60 30.73 -24.52
N VAL A 20 -15.98 29.78 -23.69
CA VAL A 20 -17.06 29.96 -22.69
C VAL A 20 -16.70 31.02 -21.65
N VAL A 21 -15.45 31.00 -21.14
CA VAL A 21 -14.96 32.02 -20.19
C VAL A 21 -14.94 33.41 -20.83
N ILE A 22 -14.46 33.54 -22.08
CA ILE A 22 -14.44 34.82 -22.81
C ILE A 22 -15.86 35.35 -23.03
N LEU A 23 -16.81 34.48 -23.40
CA LEU A 23 -18.23 34.85 -23.56
C LEU A 23 -18.88 35.28 -22.23
N LEU A 24 -18.55 34.62 -21.12
CA LEU A 24 -19.04 34.96 -19.77
C LEU A 24 -18.52 36.32 -19.30
N VAL A 25 -17.23 36.60 -19.51
CA VAL A 25 -16.60 37.89 -19.15
C VAL A 25 -17.18 39.03 -19.99
N ALA A 26 -17.36 38.81 -21.30
CA ALA A 26 -17.89 39.83 -22.22
C ALA A 26 -19.36 40.20 -21.94
N ARG A 27 -20.17 39.28 -21.40
CA ARG A 27 -21.61 39.49 -21.22
C ARG A 27 -22.03 39.86 -19.79
N LEU A 28 -21.19 39.62 -18.77
CA LEU A 28 -21.57 39.74 -17.35
C LEU A 28 -20.63 40.59 -16.47
N GLY A 29 -19.51 41.11 -17.01
CA GLY A 29 -18.59 41.97 -16.25
C GLY A 29 -17.90 41.25 -15.08
N PHE A 30 -17.86 41.88 -13.89
CA PHE A 30 -17.13 41.40 -12.70
C PHE A 30 -17.56 40.01 -12.21
N LEU A 31 -18.85 39.65 -12.34
CA LEU A 31 -19.34 38.31 -11.99
C LEU A 31 -18.79 37.21 -12.92
N GLY A 32 -18.57 37.54 -14.20
CA GLY A 32 -18.00 36.59 -15.17
C GLY A 32 -16.55 36.23 -14.85
N LEU A 33 -15.80 37.14 -14.25
CA LEU A 33 -14.41 36.92 -13.82
C LEU A 33 -14.33 35.92 -12.64
N ILE A 34 -15.24 36.03 -11.66
CA ILE A 34 -15.32 35.09 -10.54
C ILE A 34 -15.67 33.68 -11.04
N LEU A 35 -16.66 33.57 -11.93
CA LEU A 35 -17.03 32.28 -12.53
C LEU A 35 -15.90 31.70 -13.40
N GLY A 36 -15.18 32.54 -14.15
CA GLY A 36 -14.04 32.12 -14.96
C GLY A 36 -12.90 31.54 -14.12
N ILE A 37 -12.55 32.19 -13.00
CA ILE A 37 -11.56 31.67 -12.06
C ILE A 37 -12.02 30.35 -11.44
N GLY A 38 -13.31 30.23 -11.07
CA GLY A 38 -13.88 28.99 -10.56
C GLY A 38 -13.78 27.85 -11.58
N LEU A 39 -14.14 28.11 -12.84
CA LEU A 39 -14.04 27.11 -13.91
C LEU A 39 -12.59 26.71 -14.19
N ALA A 40 -11.67 27.67 -14.20
CA ALA A 40 -10.24 27.41 -14.38
C ALA A 40 -9.66 26.59 -13.23
N ALA A 41 -10.06 26.85 -11.98
CA ALA A 41 -9.67 26.06 -10.83
C ALA A 41 -10.20 24.62 -10.92
N ILE A 42 -11.46 24.44 -11.31
CA ILE A 42 -12.05 23.10 -11.52
C ILE A 42 -11.34 22.37 -12.66
N ALA A 43 -11.07 23.04 -13.78
CA ALA A 43 -10.35 22.47 -14.91
C ALA A 43 -8.90 22.12 -14.55
N PHE A 44 -8.24 22.93 -13.73
CA PHE A 44 -6.89 22.71 -13.24
C PHE A 44 -6.82 21.50 -12.30
N VAL A 45 -7.77 21.39 -11.35
CA VAL A 45 -7.90 20.21 -10.49
C VAL A 45 -8.22 18.97 -11.31
N GLY A 46 -9.12 19.07 -12.30
CA GLY A 46 -9.43 17.99 -13.22
C GLY A 46 -8.23 17.56 -14.06
N PHE A 47 -7.39 18.50 -14.49
CA PHE A 47 -6.15 18.22 -15.23
C PHE A 47 -5.11 17.51 -14.35
N LEU A 48 -4.97 17.92 -13.09
CA LEU A 48 -4.11 17.24 -12.10
C LEU A 48 -4.59 15.81 -11.79
N ASN A 49 -5.89 15.60 -11.68
CA ASN A 49 -6.45 14.27 -11.45
C ASN A 49 -6.43 13.39 -12.71
N SER A 50 -6.60 13.96 -13.90
CA SER A 50 -6.65 13.20 -15.17
C SER A 50 -5.30 12.58 -15.55
N THR A 51 -4.20 12.94 -14.89
CA THR A 51 -2.90 12.29 -15.06
C THR A 51 -2.71 11.02 -14.22
N VAL A 52 -3.59 10.75 -13.26
CA VAL A 52 -3.52 9.54 -12.42
C VAL A 52 -4.41 8.47 -13.03
N ASP A 53 -3.81 7.39 -13.53
CA ASP A 53 -4.53 6.24 -14.07
C ASP A 53 -5.30 5.57 -12.92
N PRO A 54 -6.66 5.54 -12.94
CA PRO A 54 -7.45 4.96 -11.86
C PRO A 54 -7.12 3.49 -11.61
N GLU A 55 -6.63 2.77 -12.63
CA GLU A 55 -6.20 1.38 -12.48
C GLU A 55 -4.91 1.25 -11.65
N ILE A 56 -3.98 2.21 -11.78
CA ILE A 56 -2.76 2.24 -10.96
C ILE A 56 -3.11 2.51 -9.49
N GLU A 57 -4.05 3.39 -9.22
CA GLU A 57 -4.50 3.65 -7.85
C GLU A 57 -5.22 2.43 -7.24
N ALA A 58 -6.04 1.72 -8.03
CA ALA A 58 -6.64 0.46 -7.60
C ALA A 58 -5.57 -0.59 -7.24
N LEU A 59 -4.52 -0.72 -8.07
CA LEU A 59 -3.42 -1.66 -7.80
C LEU A 59 -2.59 -1.24 -6.57
N LYS A 60 -2.33 0.05 -6.37
CA LYS A 60 -1.70 0.54 -5.14
C LYS A 60 -2.54 0.22 -3.90
N ALA A 61 -3.86 0.35 -3.99
CA ALA A 61 -4.75 -0.04 -2.91
C ALA A 61 -4.66 -1.55 -2.62
N SER A 62 -4.65 -2.39 -3.67
CA SER A 62 -4.45 -3.84 -3.51
C SER A 62 -3.10 -4.18 -2.89
N LEU A 63 -2.03 -3.47 -3.28
CA LEU A 63 -0.71 -3.65 -2.69
C LEU A 63 -0.68 -3.25 -1.21
N ARG A 64 -1.40 -2.19 -0.82
CA ARG A 64 -1.54 -1.81 0.59
C ARG A 64 -2.21 -2.93 1.41
N VAL A 65 -3.29 -3.52 0.89
CA VAL A 65 -3.96 -4.65 1.55
C VAL A 65 -3.02 -5.84 1.74
N ALA A 66 -2.36 -6.29 0.67
CA ALA A 66 -1.42 -7.42 0.76
C ALA A 66 -0.22 -7.13 1.68
N ARG A 67 0.20 -5.86 1.77
CA ARG A 67 1.22 -5.40 2.71
C ARG A 67 0.71 -5.46 4.15
N ASP A 68 -0.53 -5.05 4.40
CA ASP A 68 -1.13 -5.05 5.73
C ASP A 68 -1.29 -6.48 6.27
N ASP A 69 -1.58 -7.46 5.42
CA ASP A 69 -1.62 -8.89 5.82
C ASP A 69 -0.27 -9.38 6.40
N ILE A 70 0.85 -8.93 5.83
CA ILE A 70 2.19 -9.23 6.37
C ILE A 70 2.41 -8.48 7.69
N ALA A 71 2.01 -7.21 7.75
CA ALA A 71 2.18 -6.37 8.93
C ALA A 71 1.42 -6.93 10.13
N GLU A 72 0.21 -7.44 9.93
CA GLU A 72 -0.60 -8.04 10.98
C GLU A 72 0.10 -9.20 11.68
N ILE A 73 0.76 -10.10 10.92
CA ILE A 73 1.48 -11.23 11.50
C ILE A 73 2.72 -10.76 12.29
N ILE A 74 3.40 -9.73 11.78
CA ILE A 74 4.53 -9.12 12.50
C ILE A 74 4.04 -8.49 13.81
N ASP A 75 2.93 -7.77 13.77
CA ASP A 75 2.33 -7.15 14.95
C ASP A 75 1.90 -8.19 15.98
N TRP A 76 1.34 -9.33 15.56
CA TRP A 76 1.05 -10.46 16.47
C TRP A 76 2.30 -11.02 17.15
N TYR A 77 3.43 -11.09 16.44
CA TYR A 77 4.69 -11.52 17.04
C TYR A 77 5.25 -10.47 18.00
N ASP A 78 5.17 -9.19 17.62
CA ASP A 78 5.65 -8.08 18.44
C ASP A 78 4.80 -7.94 19.72
N ASP A 79 3.48 -8.14 19.64
CA ASP A 79 2.58 -8.23 20.80
C ASP A 79 2.88 -9.47 21.65
N PHE A 80 3.13 -10.63 21.05
CA PHE A 80 3.56 -11.82 21.80
C PHE A 80 4.87 -11.58 22.57
N THR A 81 5.83 -10.87 21.98
CA THR A 81 7.15 -10.65 22.60
C THR A 81 7.16 -9.50 23.60
N THR A 82 6.40 -8.43 23.35
CA THR A 82 6.47 -7.17 24.10
C THR A 82 5.19 -6.89 24.92
N GLY A 83 4.10 -7.59 24.62
CA GLY A 83 2.82 -7.45 25.28
C GLY A 83 2.93 -7.65 26.79
N THR A 84 2.38 -6.68 27.53
CA THR A 84 2.38 -6.66 28.99
C THR A 84 1.14 -7.29 29.61
N ASP A 85 0.21 -7.79 28.79
CA ASP A 85 -0.98 -8.47 29.29
C ASP A 85 -0.62 -9.80 29.96
N LEU A 86 -1.43 -10.20 30.95
CA LEU A 86 -1.25 -11.43 31.71
C LEU A 86 -1.26 -12.66 30.80
N GLU A 87 -2.08 -12.64 29.74
CA GLU A 87 -2.13 -13.72 28.75
C GLU A 87 -0.84 -13.80 27.93
N ALA A 88 -0.35 -12.68 27.40
CA ALA A 88 0.91 -12.62 26.66
C ALA A 88 2.09 -13.07 27.53
N LEU A 89 2.16 -12.61 28.79
CA LEU A 89 3.17 -13.02 29.76
C LEU A 89 3.11 -14.52 30.05
N THR A 90 1.93 -15.10 30.23
CA THR A 90 1.72 -16.54 30.46
C THR A 90 2.15 -17.35 29.24
N GLN A 91 1.70 -16.96 28.05
CA GLN A 91 2.07 -17.60 26.79
C GLN A 91 3.59 -17.59 26.57
N ARG A 92 4.25 -16.44 26.80
CA ARG A 92 5.70 -16.29 26.64
C ARG A 92 6.51 -17.08 27.67
N THR A 93 6.03 -17.19 28.90
CA THR A 93 6.80 -17.82 30.00
C THR A 93 6.58 -19.32 30.14
N LEU A 94 5.37 -19.81 29.85
CA LEU A 94 4.95 -21.19 30.10
C LEU A 94 4.76 -22.03 28.84
N THR A 95 4.13 -21.49 27.79
CA THR A 95 3.68 -22.31 26.64
C THR A 95 4.58 -22.20 25.41
N TYR A 96 5.22 -21.04 25.21
CA TYR A 96 5.88 -20.69 23.96
C TYR A 96 7.27 -20.09 24.18
N ARG A 97 7.92 -20.41 25.31
CA ARG A 97 9.23 -19.83 25.68
C ARG A 97 10.27 -19.96 24.56
N ALA A 98 10.30 -21.11 23.88
CA ALA A 98 11.25 -21.38 22.80
C ALA A 98 11.17 -20.38 21.64
N LEU A 99 10.02 -19.75 21.38
CA LEU A 99 9.83 -18.74 20.32
C LEU A 99 10.56 -17.42 20.59
N THR A 100 10.90 -17.15 21.86
CA THR A 100 11.63 -15.94 22.27
C THR A 100 13.14 -16.10 22.28
N VAL A 101 13.63 -17.33 22.10
CA VAL A 101 15.07 -17.61 22.05
C VAL A 101 15.59 -17.24 20.66
N PRO A 102 16.52 -16.28 20.53
CA PRO A 102 17.17 -16.00 19.25
C PRO A 102 18.02 -17.21 18.82
N ASN A 103 17.98 -17.56 17.54
CA ASN A 103 18.70 -18.73 16.99
C ASN A 103 18.35 -20.03 17.72
N SER A 104 17.05 -20.32 17.82
CA SER A 104 16.57 -21.56 18.42
C SER A 104 17.12 -22.79 17.68
N ASP A 105 17.50 -23.83 18.41
CA ASP A 105 17.89 -25.13 17.83
C ASP A 105 16.69 -25.88 17.18
N ILE A 106 15.48 -25.33 17.31
CA ILE A 106 14.25 -25.84 16.72
C ILE A 106 14.11 -25.27 15.29
N PRO A 107 14.24 -26.09 14.23
CA PRO A 107 14.28 -25.61 12.85
C PRO A 107 13.08 -24.77 12.44
N GLU A 108 11.88 -25.12 12.93
CA GLU A 108 10.64 -24.39 12.62
C GLU A 108 10.63 -22.98 13.21
N ILE A 109 11.24 -22.80 14.39
CA ILE A 109 11.33 -21.49 15.04
C ILE A 109 12.39 -20.63 14.34
N GLU A 110 13.53 -21.22 13.97
CA GLU A 110 14.57 -20.53 13.20
C GLU A 110 14.05 -20.08 11.83
N ASP A 111 13.38 -20.95 11.07
CA ASP A 111 12.80 -20.62 9.76
C ASP A 111 11.79 -19.47 9.87
N PHE A 112 10.93 -19.49 10.89
CA PHE A 112 10.00 -18.39 11.15
C PHE A 112 10.73 -17.08 11.45
N GLN A 113 11.75 -17.07 12.32
CA GLN A 113 12.53 -15.87 12.65
C GLN A 113 13.23 -15.29 11.41
N LEU A 114 13.82 -16.14 10.56
CA LEU A 114 14.46 -15.72 9.31
C LEU A 114 13.45 -15.11 8.33
N ARG A 115 12.26 -15.72 8.20
CA ARG A 115 11.18 -15.19 7.35
C ARG A 115 10.66 -13.87 7.88
N LEU A 116 10.45 -13.75 9.19
CA LEU A 116 10.01 -12.53 9.86
C LEU A 116 10.94 -11.35 9.54
N ASP A 117 12.25 -11.53 9.70
CA ASP A 117 13.24 -10.50 9.39
C ASP A 117 13.35 -10.19 7.89
N SER A 118 13.12 -11.19 7.04
CA SER A 118 13.04 -10.96 5.58
C SER A 118 11.80 -10.14 5.20
N SER A 119 10.67 -10.39 5.88
CA SER A 119 9.37 -9.74 5.65
C SER A 119 9.39 -8.30 6.14
N ARG A 120 9.96 -8.01 7.32
CA ARG A 120 10.18 -6.62 7.80
C ARG A 120 10.97 -5.79 6.79
N ARG A 121 12.05 -6.35 6.23
CA ARG A 121 12.84 -5.69 5.18
C ARG A 121 12.06 -5.50 3.88
N PHE A 122 11.18 -6.43 3.52
CA PHE A 122 10.30 -6.28 2.38
C PHE A 122 9.28 -5.15 2.58
N LEU A 123 8.64 -5.08 3.74
CA LEU A 123 7.70 -4.00 4.07
C LEU A 123 8.33 -2.61 3.98
N ALA A 124 9.51 -2.43 4.56
CA ALA A 124 10.23 -1.15 4.47
C ALA A 124 10.48 -0.70 3.01
N ARG A 125 10.76 -1.66 2.11
CA ARG A 125 10.89 -1.37 0.68
C ARG A 125 9.55 -1.05 0.05
N VAL A 126 8.51 -1.84 0.28
CA VAL A 126 7.18 -1.61 -0.29
C VAL A 126 6.63 -0.25 0.13
N ASP A 127 6.77 0.13 1.40
CA ASP A 127 6.33 1.43 1.90
C ASP A 127 7.06 2.58 1.19
N THR A 128 8.36 2.43 0.91
CA THR A 128 9.13 3.39 0.11
C THR A 128 8.59 3.51 -1.32
N HIS A 129 8.28 2.38 -1.97
CA HIS A 129 7.75 2.37 -3.34
C HIS A 129 6.32 2.94 -3.40
N LEU A 130 5.48 2.69 -2.39
CA LEU A 130 4.12 3.24 -2.31
C LEU A 130 4.10 4.77 -2.17
N LEU A 131 5.14 5.36 -1.58
CA LEU A 131 5.32 6.81 -1.51
C LEU A 131 5.80 7.40 -2.84
N GLN A 132 6.46 6.59 -3.69
CA GLN A 132 6.93 6.99 -5.01
C GLN A 132 5.80 6.84 -6.05
N SER A 133 5.71 7.79 -6.98
CA SER A 133 4.59 7.87 -7.94
C SER A 133 4.83 7.17 -9.27
N ASP A 134 5.98 6.52 -9.46
CA ASP A 134 6.48 6.08 -10.77
C ASP A 134 6.33 4.58 -11.06
N LEU A 135 5.77 3.81 -10.12
CA LEU A 135 5.51 2.38 -10.30
C LEU A 135 4.63 2.12 -11.52
N SER A 136 5.12 1.27 -12.42
CA SER A 136 4.32 0.76 -13.53
C SER A 136 3.31 -0.28 -13.06
N ARG A 137 2.25 -0.50 -13.86
CA ARG A 137 1.26 -1.56 -13.63
C ARG A 137 1.90 -2.93 -13.38
N HIS A 138 2.82 -3.32 -14.24
CA HIS A 138 3.44 -4.64 -14.18
C HIS A 138 4.28 -4.83 -12.91
N GLU A 139 4.95 -3.76 -12.45
CA GLU A 139 5.69 -3.78 -11.19
C GLU A 139 4.75 -3.91 -9.99
N LEU A 140 3.63 -3.20 -9.99
CA LEU A 140 2.60 -3.32 -8.95
C LEU A 140 2.04 -4.74 -8.87
N GLU A 141 1.63 -5.34 -10.00
CA GLU A 141 1.12 -6.71 -10.05
C GLU A 141 2.14 -7.72 -9.51
N LYS A 142 3.40 -7.56 -9.91
CA LYS A 142 4.49 -8.41 -9.42
C LYS A 142 4.72 -8.23 -7.91
N LEU A 143 4.68 -7.01 -7.41
CA LEU A 143 4.82 -6.72 -5.98
C LEU A 143 3.67 -7.31 -5.17
N ILE A 144 2.43 -7.22 -5.66
CA ILE A 144 1.26 -7.83 -5.03
C ILE A 144 1.44 -9.34 -4.93
N THR A 145 1.80 -10.01 -6.03
CA THR A 145 2.01 -11.47 -6.03
C THR A 145 3.11 -11.88 -5.04
N ILE A 146 4.19 -11.10 -4.95
CA ILE A 146 5.27 -11.37 -3.98
C ILE A 146 4.78 -11.13 -2.55
N ALA A 147 3.97 -10.10 -2.31
CA ALA A 147 3.41 -9.81 -0.99
C ALA A 147 2.47 -10.94 -0.53
N ASP A 148 1.55 -11.38 -1.39
CA ASP A 148 0.62 -12.48 -1.11
C ASP A 148 1.37 -13.77 -0.76
N GLN A 149 2.39 -14.12 -1.56
CA GLN A 149 3.21 -15.30 -1.30
C GLN A 149 3.94 -15.20 0.04
N ARG A 150 4.48 -14.02 0.36
CA ARG A 150 5.18 -13.79 1.63
C ARG A 150 4.24 -13.84 2.83
N ALA A 151 3.04 -13.27 2.71
CA ALA A 151 2.02 -13.35 3.75
C ALA A 151 1.64 -14.80 4.05
N SER A 152 1.39 -15.59 3.00
CA SER A 152 1.10 -17.02 3.13
C SER A 152 2.23 -17.81 3.79
N GLU A 153 3.47 -17.64 3.32
CA GLU A 153 4.64 -18.32 3.88
C GLU A 153 4.90 -17.93 5.34
N LEU A 154 4.73 -16.65 5.67
CA LEU A 154 4.91 -16.14 7.03
C LEU A 154 3.82 -16.69 7.96
N ALA A 155 2.56 -16.76 7.50
CA ALA A 155 1.46 -17.32 8.28
C ALA A 155 1.66 -18.82 8.57
N CYS A 156 2.07 -19.59 7.55
CA CYS A 156 2.37 -21.01 7.70
C CYS A 156 3.51 -21.23 8.70
N SER A 157 4.65 -20.55 8.51
CA SER A 157 5.80 -20.67 9.41
C SER A 157 5.49 -20.23 10.83
N TRP A 158 4.67 -19.19 11.03
CA TRP A 158 4.19 -18.79 12.36
C TRP A 158 3.42 -19.92 13.06
N SER A 159 2.51 -20.56 12.33
CA SER A 159 1.70 -21.66 12.88
C SER A 159 2.54 -22.88 13.25
N ASP A 160 3.54 -23.21 12.42
CA ASP A 160 4.44 -24.32 12.64
C ASP A 160 5.40 -24.04 13.80
N ALA A 161 5.95 -22.82 13.89
CA ALA A 161 6.79 -22.40 15.00
C ALA A 161 6.05 -22.43 16.34
N ARG A 162 4.77 -22.00 16.38
CA ARG A 162 3.93 -22.16 17.59
C ARG A 162 3.69 -23.63 17.92
N ARG A 163 3.44 -24.50 16.94
CA ARG A 163 3.27 -25.93 17.19
C ARG A 163 4.54 -26.55 17.77
N ALA A 164 5.69 -26.23 17.19
CA ALA A 164 7.00 -26.72 17.64
C ALA A 164 7.33 -26.24 19.05
N ALA A 165 7.11 -24.95 19.35
CA ALA A 165 7.33 -24.38 20.67
C ALA A 165 6.43 -25.01 21.74
N ARG A 166 5.17 -25.33 21.41
CA ARG A 166 4.26 -26.06 22.34
C ARG A 166 4.75 -27.48 22.62
N ASN A 167 5.35 -28.15 21.65
CA ASN A 167 5.86 -29.51 21.82
C ASN A 167 7.17 -29.55 22.62
N ALA A 168 7.90 -28.43 22.68
CA ALA A 168 9.18 -28.31 23.38
C ALA A 168 9.06 -27.78 24.82
N GLY A 169 7.93 -27.17 25.18
CA GLY A 169 7.60 -26.68 26.53
C GLY A 169 6.84 -27.73 27.35
#